data_AF-A0A5S4TI74-F1
#
_entry.id   AF-A0A5S4TI74-F1
#
_cell.length_a   1.000
_cell.length_b   1.000
_cell.length_c   1.000
_cell.angle_alpha   90.00
_cell.angle_beta   90.00
_cell.angle_gamma   90.00
#
_symmetry.space_group_name_H-M   'P 1'
#
loop_
_entity.id
_entity.type
_entity.pdbx_description
1 polymer ?
#
loop_
_entity_poly.entity_id
_entity_poly.type
_entity_poly.pdbx_seq_one_letter_code
_entity_poly.pdbx_strand_id
1 'polypeptide(L)'
;FPEMMDGRVKTLHPNIHGGLLARRDRDSHLQSARENNIELIDLVVVNLYPFKETILRPDVTYDLAVENVDIGGPSMLRSAAKNHASVTIIVDPSDYPLVLAELTETGNTTYEMRQRLAAKVFRHTAAYDALIADYFTTQVGENKPEKLTLTYDLKQA
;
A
#
# COMPACT_ATOMS: atom_id res chain seq x y z
N PHE A 1 1.75 -3.09 -21.52
CA PHE A 1 2.44 -4.17 -20.79
C PHE A 1 1.38 -5.15 -20.33
N PRO A 2 1.48 -6.46 -20.63
CA PRO A 2 0.50 -7.45 -20.20
C PRO A 2 0.68 -7.82 -18.72
N GLU A 3 -0.36 -8.37 -18.10
CA GLU A 3 -0.23 -9.07 -16.81
C GLU A 3 0.64 -10.31 -16.97
N MET A 4 1.57 -10.55 -16.04
CA MET A 4 2.54 -11.64 -16.11
C MET A 4 2.66 -12.43 -14.80
N MET A 5 3.16 -13.66 -14.90
CA MET A 5 3.40 -14.57 -13.77
C MET A 5 2.14 -14.77 -12.92
N ASP A 6 1.04 -15.16 -13.58
CA ASP A 6 -0.25 -15.43 -12.93
C ASP A 6 -0.77 -14.27 -12.07
N GLY A 7 -0.54 -13.04 -12.54
CA GLY A 7 -1.02 -11.81 -11.89
C GLY A 7 -0.12 -11.24 -10.80
N ARG A 8 1.05 -11.85 -10.56
CA ARG A 8 2.07 -11.33 -9.65
C ARG A 8 2.65 -10.00 -10.14
N VAL A 9 2.74 -9.81 -11.46
CA VAL A 9 3.28 -8.60 -12.07
C VAL A 9 2.22 -7.94 -12.94
N LYS A 10 1.46 -7.03 -12.33
CA LYS A 10 0.44 -6.21 -12.99
C LYS A 10 0.65 -4.70 -12.79
N THR A 11 0.99 -4.29 -11.57
CA THR A 11 1.11 -2.87 -11.20
C THR A 11 2.54 -2.38 -10.97
N LEU A 12 3.51 -3.30 -10.95
CA LEU A 12 4.94 -3.01 -10.81
C LEU A 12 5.52 -2.45 -12.13
N HIS A 13 5.03 -1.29 -12.54
CA HIS A 13 5.35 -0.66 -13.82
C HIS A 13 5.78 0.80 -13.63
N PRO A 14 6.80 1.29 -14.36
CA PRO A 14 7.25 2.68 -14.28
C PRO A 14 6.14 3.71 -14.54
N ASN A 15 5.21 3.45 -15.47
CA ASN A 15 4.10 4.37 -15.70
C ASN A 15 3.18 4.54 -14.48
N ILE A 16 3.05 3.52 -13.64
CA ILE A 16 2.25 3.61 -12.41
C ILE A 16 3.09 4.27 -11.32
N HIS A 17 4.25 3.71 -11.00
CA HIS A 17 5.07 4.21 -9.90
C HIS A 17 5.68 5.59 -10.18
N GLY A 18 5.99 5.91 -11.43
CA GLY A 18 6.40 7.24 -11.88
C GLY A 18 5.28 8.26 -11.70
N GLY A 19 4.04 7.91 -12.06
CA GLY A 19 2.87 8.76 -11.83
C GLY A 19 2.60 9.03 -10.35
N LEU A 20 2.88 8.05 -9.49
CA LEU A 20 2.76 8.17 -8.02
C LEU A 20 3.90 8.93 -7.36
N LEU A 21 5.14 8.76 -7.84
CA LEU A 21 6.36 9.26 -7.17
C LEU A 21 6.90 10.56 -7.76
N ALA A 22 6.39 11.00 -8.92
CA ALA A 22 6.77 12.28 -9.49
C ALA A 22 6.39 13.41 -8.53
N ARG A 23 7.41 14.14 -8.07
CA ARG A 23 7.24 15.32 -7.23
C ARG A 23 6.75 16.47 -8.09
N ARG A 24 5.60 17.05 -7.74
CA ARG A 24 5.00 18.15 -8.51
C ARG A 24 5.65 19.50 -8.24
N ASP A 25 6.41 19.61 -7.16
CA ASP A 25 7.20 20.79 -6.79
C ASP A 25 8.63 20.77 -7.37
N ARG A 26 8.92 19.83 -8.29
CA ARG A 26 10.25 19.67 -8.88
C ARG A 26 10.17 19.51 -10.39
N ASP A 27 10.56 20.57 -11.11
CA ASP A 27 10.49 20.63 -12.59
C ASP A 27 11.18 19.46 -13.27
N SER A 28 12.31 18.98 -12.73
CA SER A 28 13.03 17.84 -13.30
C SER A 28 12.21 16.54 -13.27
N HIS A 29 11.34 16.35 -12.26
CA HIS A 29 10.44 15.19 -12.22
C HIS A 29 9.31 15.34 -13.24
N LEU A 30 8.73 16.54 -13.37
CA LEU A 30 7.67 16.81 -14.34
C LEU A 30 8.17 16.70 -15.78
N GLN A 31 9.40 17.13 -16.04
CA GLN A 31 10.06 16.94 -17.33
C GLN A 31 10.26 15.44 -17.63
N SER A 32 10.85 14.70 -16.69
CA SER A 32 11.06 13.26 -16.85
C SER A 32 9.74 12.50 -17.09
N ALA A 33 8.67 12.85 -16.37
CA ALA A 33 7.35 12.27 -16.58
C ALA A 33 6.83 12.53 -18.01
N ARG A 34 6.92 13.78 -18.49
CA ARG A 34 6.52 14.14 -19.86
C ARG A 34 7.34 13.42 -20.93
N GLU A 35 8.66 13.39 -20.79
CA GLU A 35 9.57 12.72 -21.73
C GLU A 35 9.31 11.21 -21.84
N ASN A 36 8.84 10.59 -20.75
CA ASN A 36 8.54 9.16 -20.71
C ASN A 36 7.04 8.85 -20.88
N ASN A 37 6.21 9.84 -21.25
CA ASN A 37 4.75 9.69 -21.39
C ASN A 37 4.08 9.10 -20.14
N ILE A 38 4.50 9.55 -18.96
CA ILE A 38 3.96 9.15 -17.67
C ILE A 38 2.97 10.21 -17.19
N GLU A 39 1.71 9.82 -17.05
CA GLU A 39 0.68 10.65 -16.43
C GLU A 39 0.80 10.63 -14.90
N LEU A 40 0.49 11.76 -14.27
CA LEU A 40 0.49 11.88 -12.82
C LEU A 40 -0.76 11.23 -12.22
N ILE A 41 -0.62 10.63 -11.03
CA ILE A 41 -1.73 10.01 -10.33
C ILE A 41 -2.02 10.81 -9.05
N ASP A 42 -3.24 11.32 -8.92
CA ASP A 42 -3.65 12.19 -7.82
C ASP A 42 -4.31 11.45 -6.66
N LEU A 43 -4.92 10.30 -6.94
CA LEU A 43 -5.66 9.49 -5.96
C LEU A 43 -5.35 8.00 -6.17
N VAL A 44 -5.06 7.32 -5.07
CA VAL A 44 -4.92 5.86 -5.01
C VAL A 44 -5.86 5.32 -3.95
N VAL A 45 -6.61 4.29 -4.32
CA VAL A 45 -7.46 3.51 -3.40
C VAL A 45 -7.06 2.05 -3.56
N VAL A 46 -6.42 1.48 -2.54
CA VAL A 46 -5.88 0.12 -2.57
C VAL A 46 -6.14 -0.53 -1.22
N ASN A 47 -6.81 -1.67 -1.23
CA ASN A 47 -6.95 -2.54 -0.07
C ASN A 47 -6.07 -3.77 -0.30
N LEU A 48 -5.33 -4.18 0.73
CA LEU A 48 -4.50 -5.37 0.65
C LEU A 48 -5.36 -6.63 0.71
N TYR A 49 -4.86 -7.71 0.11
CA TYR A 49 -5.45 -9.03 0.32
C TYR A 49 -5.48 -9.38 1.82
N PRO A 50 -6.53 -10.09 2.27
CA PRO A 50 -6.73 -10.42 3.67
C PRO A 50 -5.78 -11.56 4.10
N PHE A 51 -4.47 -11.30 4.12
CA PHE A 51 -3.44 -12.29 4.43
C PHE A 51 -3.64 -12.87 5.83
N LYS A 52 -4.03 -12.03 6.79
CA LYS A 52 -4.39 -12.43 8.16
C LYS A 52 -5.49 -13.49 8.13
N GLU A 53 -6.55 -13.22 7.39
CA GLU A 53 -7.69 -14.12 7.24
C GLU A 53 -7.28 -15.41 6.53
N THR A 54 -6.43 -15.33 5.51
CA THR A 54 -5.90 -16.51 4.80
C THR A 54 -5.13 -17.44 5.73
N ILE A 55 -4.19 -16.93 6.53
CA ILE A 55 -3.37 -17.78 7.42
C ILE A 55 -4.13 -18.31 8.64
N LEU A 56 -5.29 -17.72 8.98
CA LEU A 56 -6.15 -18.18 10.06
C LEU A 56 -7.11 -19.30 9.62
N ARG A 57 -7.19 -19.61 8.33
CA ARG A 57 -8.04 -20.69 7.82
C ARG A 57 -7.49 -22.05 8.25
N PRO A 58 -8.35 -22.98 8.72
CA PRO A 58 -7.91 -24.32 9.13
C PRO A 58 -7.27 -25.16 8.01
N ASP A 59 -7.58 -24.85 6.75
CA ASP A 59 -7.17 -25.58 5.56
C ASP A 59 -6.04 -24.88 4.78
N VAL A 60 -5.43 -23.83 5.33
CA VAL A 60 -4.37 -23.09 4.64
C VAL A 60 -3.11 -23.96 4.48
N THR A 61 -2.65 -24.09 3.24
CA THR A 61 -1.35 -24.69 2.94
C THR A 61 -0.27 -23.61 2.88
N TYR A 62 1.00 -24.02 3.01
CA TYR A 62 2.13 -23.13 2.83
C TYR A 62 2.11 -22.44 1.46
N ASP A 63 1.90 -23.21 0.39
CA ASP A 63 1.83 -22.68 -0.97
C ASP A 63 0.71 -21.65 -1.11
N LEU A 64 -0.47 -21.91 -0.54
CA LEU A 64 -1.58 -20.97 -0.55
C LEU A 64 -1.24 -19.68 0.20
N ALA A 65 -0.57 -19.77 1.35
CA ALA A 65 -0.12 -18.59 2.08
C ALA A 65 0.89 -17.78 1.26
N VAL A 66 1.87 -18.44 0.62
CA VAL A 66 2.88 -17.80 -0.25
C VAL A 66 2.24 -17.06 -1.42
N GLU A 67 1.25 -17.66 -2.10
CA GLU A 67 0.53 -17.00 -3.21
C GLU A 67 -0.29 -15.78 -2.76
N ASN A 68 -0.67 -15.70 -1.48
CA ASN A 68 -1.44 -14.58 -0.93
C ASN A 68 -0.59 -13.42 -0.40
N VAL A 69 0.74 -13.50 -0.54
CA VAL A 69 1.64 -12.38 -0.25
C VAL A 69 1.57 -11.36 -1.37
N ASP A 70 0.94 -10.21 -1.11
CA ASP A 70 0.78 -9.13 -2.06
C ASP A 70 2.07 -8.29 -2.16
N ILE A 71 2.57 -8.13 -3.37
CA ILE A 71 3.73 -7.29 -3.69
C ILE A 71 3.30 -5.95 -4.26
N GLY A 72 2.31 -5.97 -5.17
CA GLY A 72 1.88 -4.79 -5.91
C GLY A 72 1.12 -3.80 -5.02
N GLY A 73 0.22 -4.31 -4.17
CA GLY A 73 -0.59 -3.51 -3.24
C GLY A 73 0.27 -2.68 -2.29
N PRO A 74 1.16 -3.29 -1.48
CA PRO A 74 2.04 -2.55 -0.58
C PRO A 74 2.98 -1.60 -1.34
N SER A 75 3.47 -2.00 -2.52
CA SER A 75 4.34 -1.14 -3.35
C SER A 75 3.63 0.13 -3.82
N MET A 76 2.39 0.04 -4.28
CA MET A 76 1.58 1.21 -4.68
C MET A 76 1.23 2.09 -3.49
N LEU A 77 0.76 1.48 -2.40
CA LEU A 77 0.43 2.18 -1.16
C LEU A 77 1.62 2.99 -0.62
N ARG A 78 2.80 2.37 -0.54
CA ARG A 78 4.03 3.04 -0.07
C ARG A 78 4.50 4.13 -1.02
N SER A 79 4.36 3.92 -2.34
CA SER A 79 4.71 4.93 -3.34
C SER A 79 3.85 6.18 -3.19
N ALA A 80 2.54 6.00 -3.08
CA ALA A 80 1.59 7.08 -2.90
C ALA A 80 1.79 7.78 -1.55
N ALA A 81 1.93 7.02 -0.45
CA ALA A 81 2.13 7.57 0.90
C ALA A 81 3.45 8.35 1.04
N LYS A 82 4.51 7.92 0.35
CA LYS A 82 5.77 8.68 0.28
C LYS A 82 5.57 10.04 -0.39
N ASN A 83 4.70 10.13 -1.39
CA ASN A 83 4.43 11.36 -2.14
C ASN A 83 3.11 12.05 -1.72
N HIS A 84 2.71 11.92 -0.45
CA HIS A 84 1.49 12.50 0.10
C HIS A 84 1.41 14.04 0.01
N ALA A 85 2.52 14.72 -0.29
CA ALA A 85 2.48 16.13 -0.67
C ALA A 85 1.53 16.38 -1.85
N SER A 86 1.43 15.40 -2.75
CA SER A 86 0.71 15.48 -4.03
C SER A 86 -0.39 14.42 -4.20
N VAL A 87 -0.23 13.24 -3.60
CA VAL A 87 -1.13 12.08 -3.84
C VAL A 87 -2.01 11.81 -2.64
N THR A 88 -3.32 11.67 -2.84
CA THR A 88 -4.26 11.16 -1.84
C THR A 88 -4.25 9.64 -1.85
N ILE A 89 -4.20 9.00 -0.68
CA ILE A 89 -4.05 7.55 -0.56
C ILE A 89 -5.07 7.01 0.42
N ILE A 90 -5.87 6.03 0.01
CA ILE A 90 -6.86 5.41 0.87
C ILE A 90 -6.62 3.91 0.91
N VAL A 91 -6.52 3.38 2.13
CA VAL A 91 -6.32 1.94 2.40
C VAL A 91 -7.52 1.29 3.09
N ASP A 92 -8.49 2.10 3.51
CA ASP A 92 -9.62 1.67 4.32
C ASP A 92 -10.88 2.43 3.88
N PRO A 93 -11.97 1.72 3.53
CA PRO A 93 -13.21 2.33 3.09
C PRO A 93 -13.84 3.28 4.12
N SER A 94 -13.52 3.13 5.41
CA SER A 94 -14.00 4.05 6.46
C SER A 94 -13.55 5.50 6.27
N ASP A 95 -12.48 5.73 5.49
CA ASP A 95 -11.99 7.09 5.19
C ASP A 95 -12.74 7.74 4.01
N TYR A 96 -13.54 7.00 3.23
CA TYR A 96 -14.22 7.53 2.04
C TYR A 96 -15.10 8.74 2.35
N PRO A 97 -15.96 8.74 3.39
CA PRO A 97 -16.83 9.89 3.67
C PRO A 97 -16.04 11.18 3.93
N LEU A 98 -14.92 11.08 4.66
CA LEU A 98 -14.07 12.23 4.99
C LEU A 98 -13.33 12.78 3.76
N VAL A 99 -12.80 11.89 2.92
CA VAL A 99 -12.11 12.31 1.68
C VAL A 99 -13.10 12.90 0.68
N LEU A 100 -14.27 12.29 0.50
CA LEU A 100 -15.32 12.80 -0.38
C LEU A 100 -15.81 14.18 0.05
N ALA A 101 -15.92 14.43 1.35
CA ALA A 101 -16.30 15.75 1.87
C ALA A 101 -15.30 16.84 1.43
N GLU A 102 -13.99 16.64 1.64
CA GLU A 102 -12.97 17.62 1.23
C GLU A 102 -12.95 17.83 -0.30
N LEU A 103 -13.05 16.73 -1.07
CA LEU A 103 -13.09 16.80 -2.53
C LEU A 103 -14.31 17.58 -3.04
N THR A 104 -15.46 17.42 -2.39
CA THR A 104 -16.71 18.10 -2.78
C THR A 104 -16.65 19.59 -2.43
N GLU A 105 -16.08 19.96 -1.29
CA GLU A 105 -16.02 21.35 -0.83
C GLU A 105 -14.94 22.17 -1.54
N THR A 106 -13.77 21.58 -1.79
CA THR A 106 -12.58 22.33 -2.22
C THR A 106 -12.04 21.90 -3.58
N GLY A 107 -12.57 20.82 -4.17
CA GLY A 107 -12.06 20.22 -5.41
C GLY A 107 -10.77 19.41 -5.23
N ASN A 108 -10.20 19.36 -4.01
CA ASN A 108 -9.03 18.55 -3.70
C ASN A 108 -9.02 18.13 -2.22
N THR A 109 -8.02 17.37 -1.79
CA THR A 109 -7.76 17.14 -0.36
C THR A 109 -6.79 18.18 0.19
N THR A 110 -6.81 18.35 1.50
CA THR A 110 -5.82 19.16 2.22
C THR A 110 -4.50 18.40 2.37
N TYR A 111 -3.40 19.13 2.54
CA TYR A 111 -2.10 18.50 2.86
C TYR A 111 -2.17 17.72 4.19
N GLU A 112 -2.88 18.25 5.18
CA GLU A 112 -3.06 17.61 6.49
C GLU A 112 -3.82 16.27 6.37
N MET A 113 -4.90 16.23 5.58
CA MET A 113 -5.61 14.99 5.25
C MET A 113 -4.65 13.96 4.64
N ARG A 114 -3.86 14.35 3.63
CA ARG A 114 -2.92 13.43 2.98
C ARG A 114 -1.83 12.95 3.92
N GLN A 115 -1.33 13.80 4.82
CA GLN A 115 -0.38 13.38 5.87
C GLN A 115 -0.99 12.33 6.81
N ARG A 116 -2.22 12.55 7.28
CA ARG A 116 -2.93 11.60 8.15
C ARG A 116 -3.13 10.25 7.45
N LEU A 117 -3.57 10.28 6.19
CA LEU A 117 -3.75 9.09 5.37
C LEU A 117 -2.43 8.35 5.13
N ALA A 118 -1.36 9.05 4.80
CA ALA A 118 -0.03 8.45 4.63
C ALA A 118 0.46 7.75 5.91
N ALA A 119 0.26 8.38 7.08
CA ALA A 119 0.58 7.76 8.35
C ALA A 119 -0.24 6.48 8.60
N LYS A 120 -1.54 6.47 8.24
CA LYS A 120 -2.40 5.28 8.31
C LYS A 120 -1.88 4.18 7.38
N VAL A 121 -1.52 4.52 6.14
CA VAL A 121 -0.97 3.58 5.16
C VAL A 121 0.30 2.90 5.68
N PHE A 122 1.27 3.67 6.21
CA PHE A 122 2.51 3.07 6.72
C PHE A 122 2.28 2.15 7.93
N ARG A 123 1.32 2.48 8.82
CA ARG A 123 0.91 1.55 9.89
C ARG A 123 0.28 0.28 9.32
N HIS A 124 -0.59 0.42 8.33
CA HIS A 124 -1.26 -0.73 7.68
C HIS A 124 -0.25 -1.67 7.01
N THR A 125 0.70 -1.14 6.23
CA THR A 125 1.74 -1.97 5.60
C THR A 125 2.71 -2.56 6.61
N ALA A 126 3.03 -1.85 7.69
CA ALA A 126 3.88 -2.40 8.76
C ALA A 126 3.19 -3.57 9.48
N ALA A 127 1.88 -3.47 9.73
CA ALA A 127 1.09 -4.56 10.30
C ALA A 127 1.05 -5.76 9.35
N TYR A 128 0.87 -5.52 8.06
CA TYR A 128 0.88 -6.56 7.02
C TYR A 128 2.21 -7.33 6.99
N ASP A 129 3.33 -6.61 6.93
CA ASP A 129 4.67 -7.20 6.92
C ASP A 129 4.98 -7.97 8.23
N ALA A 130 4.49 -7.49 9.38
CA ALA A 130 4.65 -8.18 10.66
C ALA A 130 3.95 -9.55 10.67
N LEU A 131 2.74 -9.64 10.11
CA LEU A 131 2.01 -10.90 10.00
C LEU A 131 2.68 -11.89 9.05
N ILE A 132 3.22 -11.41 7.93
CA ILE A 132 4.01 -12.22 7.01
C ILE A 132 5.25 -12.76 7.70
N ALA A 133 6.02 -11.90 8.37
CA ALA A 133 7.23 -12.29 9.07
C ALA A 133 6.94 -13.36 10.13
N ASP A 134 5.93 -13.15 10.98
CA ASP A 134 5.51 -14.11 12.01
C ASP A 134 5.14 -15.49 11.43
N TYR A 135 4.37 -15.49 10.34
CA TYR A 135 4.02 -16.72 9.62
C TYR A 135 5.26 -17.48 9.16
N PHE A 136 6.18 -16.83 8.41
CA PHE A 136 7.37 -17.50 7.90
C PHE A 136 8.34 -17.93 8.99
N THR A 137 8.52 -17.13 10.06
CA THR A 137 9.32 -17.49 11.24
C THR A 137 8.79 -18.77 11.89
N THR A 138 7.47 -18.89 12.03
CA THR A 138 6.82 -20.10 12.57
C THR A 138 7.03 -21.31 11.65
N GLN A 139 6.89 -21.14 10.34
CA GLN A 139 7.05 -22.25 9.37
C GLN A 139 8.45 -22.86 9.37
N VAL A 140 9.50 -22.07 9.66
CA VAL A 140 10.89 -22.57 9.74
C VAL A 140 11.27 -23.04 11.15
N GLY A 141 10.36 -22.99 12.12
CA GLY A 141 10.61 -23.40 13.50
C GLY A 141 11.57 -22.48 14.26
N GLU A 142 11.71 -21.22 13.84
CA GLU A 142 12.57 -20.25 14.51
C GLU A 142 11.84 -19.70 15.74
N ASN A 143 12.39 -19.95 16.94
CA ASN A 143 11.76 -19.62 18.21
C ASN A 143 12.45 -18.44 18.93
N LYS A 144 13.63 -18.02 18.46
CA LYS A 144 14.43 -16.91 18.99
C LYS A 144 15.02 -16.10 17.84
N PRO A 145 14.17 -15.48 17.00
CA PRO A 145 14.64 -14.66 15.89
C PRO A 145 15.48 -13.50 16.43
N GLU A 146 16.42 -13.05 15.61
CA GLU A 146 17.26 -11.88 15.89
C GLU A 146 16.45 -10.59 16.04
N LYS A 147 15.23 -10.58 15.50
CA LYS A 147 14.28 -9.47 15.60
C LYS A 147 12.85 -9.99 15.72
N LEU A 148 12.18 -9.59 16.80
CA LEU A 148 10.75 -9.81 16.98
C LEU A 148 9.96 -8.59 16.49
N THR A 149 9.06 -8.79 15.53
CA THR A 149 8.19 -7.73 14.98
C THR A 149 6.74 -8.07 15.28
N LEU A 150 6.05 -7.22 16.05
CA LEU A 150 4.68 -7.47 16.50
C LEU A 150 3.76 -6.35 16.02
N THR A 151 2.50 -6.70 15.75
CA THR A 151 1.43 -5.74 15.44
C THR A 151 0.20 -6.03 16.29
N TYR A 152 -0.59 -4.99 16.57
CA TYR A 152 -1.77 -5.06 17.43
C TYR A 152 -2.88 -4.22 16.84
N ASP A 153 -4.11 -4.73 16.95
CA ASP A 153 -5.32 -3.98 16.67
C ASP A 153 -5.79 -3.26 17.93
N LEU A 154 -6.26 -2.02 17.79
CA LEU A 154 -6.92 -1.32 18.88
C LEU A 154 -8.21 -2.08 19.23
N LYS A 155 -8.33 -2.55 20.47
CA LYS A 155 -9.58 -3.15 20.95
C LYS A 155 -10.66 -2.07 20.99
N GLN A 156 -11.68 -2.21 20.15
CA GLN A 156 -12.85 -1.35 20.21
C GLN A 156 -13.64 -1.64 21.50
N ALA A 157 -14.13 -0.56 22.13
CA ALA A 157 -14.89 -0.60 23.37
C ALA A 157 -16.28 -1.21 23.17
#